data_AF-A0A958H637-F1
#
_entry.id   AF-A0A958H637-F1
#
_cell.length_a   1.000
_cell.length_b   1.000
_cell.length_c   1.000
_cell.angle_alpha   90.00
_cell.angle_beta   90.00
_cell.angle_gamma   90.00
#
_symmetry.space_group_name_H-M   'P 1'
#
loop_
_entity.id
_entity.type
_entity.pdbx_description
1 polymer ?
#
loop_
_entity_poly.entity_id
_entity_poly.type
_entity_poly.pdbx_seq_one_letter_code
_entity_poly.pdbx_strand_id
1 'polypeptide(L)'
;MNELELILVEVLRRPAPAVLVSLQEALLVTAPAGAGRSETLATAAAFYDYLLDLQGKLTARQFSEVASWLDIAGMGLVAFENVISGHATDLRSLLTSLLAESAMVAASRQHIKAWEAEARLPHNRAVWYLREAYWQLSERTQPDLSAAERLDRLRSLLAPANATTVSSERIVLVGQLFQLLLLIQITPFLPASHD
;
A
#
# COMPACT_ATOMS: atom_id res chain seq x y z
N MET A 1 11.35 1.54 19.31
CA MET A 1 10.47 2.03 18.24
C MET A 1 10.33 3.55 18.33
N ASN A 2 10.78 4.28 17.32
CA ASN A 2 10.54 5.73 17.25
C ASN A 2 9.08 6.00 16.79
N GLU A 3 8.64 7.25 16.86
CA GLU A 3 7.27 7.64 16.51
C GLU A 3 6.89 7.28 15.06
N LEU A 4 7.81 7.51 14.11
CA LEU A 4 7.61 7.15 12.71
C LEU A 4 7.40 5.64 12.52
N GLU A 5 8.16 4.81 13.23
CA GLU A 5 8.06 3.36 13.19
C GLU A 5 6.73 2.86 13.76
N LEU A 6 6.27 3.43 14.89
CA LEU A 6 4.95 3.15 15.48
C LEU A 6 3.82 3.46 14.51
N ILE A 7 3.86 4.65 13.90
CA ILE A 7 2.83 5.09 12.97
C ILE A 7 2.88 4.25 11.68
N LEU A 8 4.07 3.91 11.17
CA LEU A 8 4.19 3.01 10.04
C LEU A 8 3.54 1.66 10.34
N VAL A 9 3.85 1.02 11.48
CA VAL A 9 3.22 -0.24 11.89
C VAL A 9 1.69 -0.12 11.92
N GLU A 10 1.16 1.00 12.40
CA GLU A 10 -0.29 1.23 12.39
C GLU A 10 -0.83 1.38 10.96
N VAL A 11 -0.15 2.10 10.06
CA VAL A 11 -0.53 2.16 8.63
C VAL A 11 -0.53 0.78 7.99
N LEU A 12 0.44 -0.07 8.35
CA LEU A 12 0.56 -1.42 7.81
C LEU A 12 -0.54 -2.35 8.29
N ARG A 13 -0.99 -2.21 9.54
CA ARG A 13 -2.05 -3.05 10.12
C ARG A 13 -3.44 -2.53 9.80
N ARG A 14 -3.66 -1.23 9.99
CA ARG A 14 -4.97 -0.56 10.03
C ARG A 14 -4.93 0.76 9.27
N PRO A 15 -4.80 0.73 7.94
CA PRO A 15 -4.71 1.94 7.17
C PRO A 15 -6.02 2.73 7.26
N ALA A 16 -5.94 3.97 7.68
CA ALA A 16 -7.06 4.91 7.74
C ALA A 16 -6.59 6.33 7.43
N PRO A 17 -7.47 7.22 6.92
CA PRO A 17 -7.10 8.60 6.61
C PRO A 17 -6.41 9.33 7.78
N ALA A 18 -6.91 9.14 9.00
CA ALA A 18 -6.32 9.77 10.19
C ALA A 18 -4.88 9.28 10.48
N VAL A 19 -4.62 7.98 10.30
CA VAL A 19 -3.27 7.41 10.50
C VAL A 19 -2.30 7.93 9.45
N LEU A 20 -2.75 8.16 8.22
CA LEU A 20 -1.93 8.74 7.15
C LEU A 20 -1.62 10.22 7.38
N VAL A 21 -2.50 10.98 8.04
CA VAL A 21 -2.19 12.33 8.52
C VAL A 21 -1.08 12.29 9.57
N SER A 22 -1.18 11.40 10.56
CA SER A 22 -0.10 11.22 11.55
C SER A 22 1.21 10.78 10.88
N LEU A 23 1.15 9.93 9.86
CA LEU A 23 2.33 9.52 9.09
C LEU A 23 2.96 10.72 8.38
N GLN A 24 2.14 11.58 7.77
CA GLN A 24 2.61 12.81 7.13
C GLN A 24 3.34 13.72 8.13
N GLU A 25 2.74 13.94 9.29
CA GLU A 25 3.33 14.77 10.37
C GLU A 25 4.67 14.19 10.83
N ALA A 26 4.73 12.88 11.09
CA ALA A 26 5.96 12.21 11.48
C ALA A 26 7.06 12.34 10.40
N LEU A 27 6.72 12.12 9.12
CA LEU A 27 7.67 12.28 8.01
C LEU A 27 8.20 13.70 7.87
N LEU A 28 7.37 14.72 8.12
CA LEU A 28 7.80 16.12 8.07
C LEU A 28 8.81 16.45 9.18
N VAL A 29 8.68 15.81 10.34
CA VAL A 29 9.55 16.01 11.50
C VAL A 29 10.83 15.18 11.40
N THR A 30 10.75 13.91 11.02
CA THR A 30 11.87 12.97 11.14
C THR A 30 12.66 12.79 9.85
N ALA A 31 12.01 12.84 8.68
CA ALA A 31 12.69 12.58 7.42
C ALA A 31 13.43 13.84 6.94
N PRO A 32 14.70 13.72 6.51
CA PRO A 32 15.47 14.83 6.00
C PRO A 32 14.81 15.40 4.73
N ALA A 33 14.94 16.72 4.53
CA ALA A 33 14.48 17.35 3.30
C ALA A 33 15.22 16.78 2.09
N GLY A 34 14.48 16.36 1.06
CA GLY A 34 15.05 15.80 -0.16
C GLY A 34 14.03 15.04 -0.98
N ALA A 35 14.48 14.49 -2.11
CA ALA A 35 13.64 13.76 -3.06
C ALA A 35 12.95 12.56 -2.41
N GLY A 36 13.65 11.79 -1.56
CA GLY A 36 13.08 10.64 -0.86
C GLY A 36 11.88 11.02 0.01
N ARG A 37 11.99 12.08 0.82
CA ARG A 37 10.86 12.56 1.65
C ARG A 37 9.69 13.02 0.78
N SER A 38 9.95 13.78 -0.28
CA SER A 38 8.91 14.25 -1.19
C SER A 38 8.18 13.10 -1.87
N GLU A 39 8.90 12.05 -2.29
CA GLU A 39 8.36 10.83 -2.87
C GLU A 39 7.44 10.10 -1.86
N THR A 40 7.93 9.88 -0.64
CA THR A 40 7.15 9.21 0.42
C THR A 40 5.90 10.01 0.80
N LEU A 41 6.00 11.33 0.91
CA LEU A 41 4.85 12.20 1.18
C LEU A 41 3.83 12.15 0.04
N ALA A 42 4.27 12.08 -1.22
CA ALA A 42 3.37 11.92 -2.36
C ALA A 42 2.65 10.57 -2.33
N THR A 43 3.34 9.48 -1.93
CA THR A 43 2.71 8.16 -1.76
C THR A 43 1.71 8.16 -0.62
N ALA A 44 2.04 8.75 0.53
CA ALA A 44 1.12 8.88 1.66
C ALA A 44 -0.14 9.70 1.28
N ALA A 45 0.04 10.81 0.54
CA ALA A 45 -1.05 11.63 0.04
C ALA A 45 -1.96 10.87 -0.94
N ALA A 46 -1.38 10.16 -1.91
CA ALA A 46 -2.17 9.35 -2.85
C ALA A 46 -2.96 8.24 -2.14
N PHE A 47 -2.40 7.63 -1.09
CA PHE A 47 -3.11 6.64 -0.29
C PHE A 47 -4.22 7.28 0.55
N TYR A 48 -3.97 8.45 1.12
CA TYR A 48 -4.96 9.23 1.87
C TYR A 48 -6.15 9.59 0.99
N ASP A 49 -5.90 10.14 -0.20
CA ASP A 49 -6.93 10.50 -1.16
C ASP A 49 -7.75 9.29 -1.60
N TYR A 50 -7.08 8.13 -1.80
CA TYR A 50 -7.78 6.88 -2.12
C TYR A 50 -8.74 6.45 -1.01
N LEU A 51 -8.28 6.41 0.24
CA LEU A 51 -9.12 6.02 1.38
C LEU A 51 -10.24 7.04 1.63
N LEU A 52 -9.96 8.33 1.46
CA LEU A 52 -10.96 9.39 1.65
C LEU A 52 -12.01 9.38 0.54
N ASP A 53 -11.63 9.18 -0.72
CA ASP A 53 -12.56 9.05 -1.84
C ASP A 53 -13.45 7.80 -1.66
N LEU A 54 -12.89 6.68 -1.17
CA LEU A 54 -13.69 5.51 -0.81
C LEU A 54 -14.66 5.86 0.33
N GLN A 55 -14.20 6.52 1.39
CA GLN A 55 -15.07 6.92 2.49
C GLN A 55 -16.21 7.84 2.06
N GLY A 56 -15.95 8.79 1.14
CA GLY A 56 -16.94 9.74 0.66
C GLY A 56 -17.95 9.16 -0.33
N LYS A 57 -17.62 8.04 -0.98
CA LYS A 57 -18.46 7.41 -2.00
C LYS A 57 -19.22 6.19 -1.50
N LEU A 58 -18.72 5.55 -0.47
CA LEU A 58 -19.34 4.37 0.13
C LEU A 58 -20.26 4.78 1.27
N THR A 59 -21.34 4.03 1.46
CA THR A 59 -22.12 4.15 2.70
C THR A 59 -21.25 3.81 3.91
N ALA A 60 -21.59 4.34 5.09
CA ALA A 60 -20.85 4.07 6.32
C ALA A 60 -20.65 2.57 6.60
N ARG A 61 -21.67 1.75 6.29
CA ARG A 61 -21.60 0.28 6.40
C ARG A 61 -20.57 -0.31 5.44
N GLN A 62 -20.61 0.06 4.17
CA GLN A 62 -19.67 -0.44 3.15
C GLN A 62 -18.24 -0.02 3.43
N PHE A 63 -18.02 1.24 3.85
CA PHE A 63 -16.70 1.69 4.24
C PHE A 63 -16.20 0.95 5.49
N SER A 64 -17.07 0.71 6.48
CA SER A 64 -16.70 -0.11 7.65
C SER A 64 -16.34 -1.54 7.27
N GLU A 65 -17.01 -2.14 6.29
CA GLU A 65 -16.68 -3.47 5.75
C GLU A 65 -15.29 -3.44 5.08
N VAL A 66 -15.01 -2.42 4.25
CA VAL A 66 -13.68 -2.21 3.63
C VAL A 66 -12.58 -2.01 4.66
N ALA A 67 -12.80 -1.14 5.64
CA ALA A 67 -11.84 -0.88 6.71
C ALA A 67 -11.58 -2.16 7.54
N SER A 68 -12.62 -2.96 7.80
CA SER A 68 -12.47 -4.25 8.47
C SER A 68 -11.65 -5.23 7.64
N TRP A 69 -11.83 -5.27 6.31
CA TRP A 69 -11.02 -6.14 5.45
C TRP A 69 -9.57 -5.67 5.37
N LEU A 70 -9.32 -4.36 5.33
CA LEU A 70 -7.97 -3.80 5.40
C LEU A 70 -7.29 -4.08 6.74
N ASP A 71 -8.03 -4.07 7.85
CA ASP A 71 -7.53 -4.49 9.18
C ASP A 71 -7.15 -5.98 9.19
N ILE A 72 -8.01 -6.85 8.64
CA ILE A 72 -7.76 -8.30 8.58
C ILE A 72 -6.61 -8.64 7.63
N ALA A 73 -6.55 -7.97 6.47
CA ALA A 73 -5.55 -8.19 5.44
C ALA A 73 -4.29 -7.32 5.60
N GLY A 74 -4.21 -6.52 6.67
CA GLY A 74 -3.07 -5.66 6.94
C GLY A 74 -1.78 -6.47 6.95
N MET A 75 -0.67 -5.83 6.57
CA MET A 75 0.62 -6.52 6.52
C MET A 75 1.01 -6.98 7.93
N GLY A 76 1.28 -8.28 8.08
CA GLY A 76 1.72 -8.86 9.33
C GLY A 76 3.03 -8.25 9.84
N LEU A 77 3.20 -8.25 11.17
CA LEU A 77 4.42 -7.78 11.84
C LEU A 77 5.69 -8.50 11.32
N VAL A 78 5.55 -9.77 10.93
CA VAL A 78 6.64 -10.58 10.37
C VAL A 78 7.14 -10.06 9.02
N ALA A 79 6.23 -9.60 8.14
CA ALA A 79 6.61 -9.00 6.86
C ALA A 79 7.38 -7.69 7.07
N PHE A 80 6.97 -6.90 8.05
CA PHE A 80 7.66 -5.68 8.48
C PHE A 80 9.05 -5.98 9.05
N GLU A 81 9.15 -6.94 9.98
CA GLU A 81 10.43 -7.36 10.59
C GLU A 81 11.43 -7.88 9.55
N ASN A 82 10.97 -8.65 8.55
CA ASN A 82 11.84 -9.15 7.48
C ASN A 82 12.44 -8.03 6.63
N VAL A 83 11.66 -6.99 6.31
CA VAL A 83 12.13 -5.83 5.53
C VAL A 83 13.11 -4.99 6.34
N ILE A 84 12.81 -4.72 7.61
CA ILE A 84 13.70 -3.94 8.49
C ILE A 84 15.00 -4.69 8.79
N SER A 85 14.94 -6.01 8.97
CA SER A 85 16.12 -6.82 9.32
C SER A 85 17.07 -7.06 8.14
N GLY A 86 16.87 -6.39 6.99
CA GLY A 86 17.76 -6.49 5.82
C GLY A 86 17.83 -7.88 5.20
N HIS A 87 16.96 -8.81 5.60
CA HIS A 87 16.81 -10.10 4.96
C HIS A 87 16.13 -9.86 3.63
N ALA A 88 16.93 -9.52 2.61
CA ALA A 88 16.50 -9.16 1.26
C ALA A 88 15.49 -10.18 0.72
N THR A 89 14.23 -9.93 1.03
CA THR A 89 13.12 -10.73 0.57
C THR A 89 12.77 -10.07 -0.75
N ASP A 90 13.04 -10.78 -1.86
CA ASP A 90 12.62 -10.39 -3.20
C ASP A 90 11.21 -9.81 -3.13
N LEU A 91 10.92 -8.70 -3.84
CA LEU A 91 9.58 -8.10 -3.90
C LEU A 91 8.50 -9.17 -4.15
N ARG A 92 8.84 -10.20 -4.93
CA ARG A 92 7.99 -11.37 -5.15
C ARG A 92 7.64 -12.12 -3.88
N SER A 93 8.60 -12.34 -2.98
CA SER A 93 8.42 -13.03 -1.70
C SER A 93 7.53 -12.22 -0.73
N LEU A 94 7.71 -10.89 -0.68
CA LEU A 94 6.84 -9.98 0.07
C LEU A 94 5.41 -10.03 -0.47
N LEU A 95 5.25 -10.00 -1.80
CA LEU A 95 3.96 -10.10 -2.45
C LEU A 95 3.30 -11.48 -2.25
N THR A 96 4.04 -12.59 -2.27
CA THR A 96 3.46 -13.91 -1.93
C THR A 96 3.06 -14.01 -0.47
N SER A 97 3.80 -13.40 0.45
CA SER A 97 3.44 -13.37 1.87
C SER A 97 2.16 -12.55 2.06
N LEU A 98 2.10 -11.38 1.43
CA LEU A 98 0.93 -10.50 1.37
C LEU A 98 -0.32 -11.19 0.77
N LEU A 99 -0.15 -11.94 -0.32
CA LEU A 99 -1.22 -12.68 -0.99
C LEU A 99 -1.66 -13.92 -0.21
N ALA A 100 -0.76 -14.58 0.51
CA ALA A 100 -1.09 -15.72 1.37
C ALA A 100 -1.90 -15.29 2.60
N GLU A 101 -1.56 -14.16 3.21
CA GLU A 101 -2.26 -13.61 4.37
C GLU A 101 -3.65 -13.03 3.98
N SER A 102 -3.78 -12.41 2.81
CA SER A 102 -5.04 -11.82 2.31
C SER A 102 -6.05 -12.83 1.75
N ALA A 103 -5.62 -14.05 1.41
CA ALA A 103 -6.50 -15.11 0.89
C ALA A 103 -7.64 -15.48 1.85
N MET A 104 -7.51 -15.19 3.15
CA MET A 104 -8.54 -15.44 4.16
C MET A 104 -9.79 -14.55 4.02
N VAL A 105 -9.72 -13.43 3.30
CA VAL A 105 -10.80 -12.42 3.23
C VAL A 105 -11.88 -12.71 2.17
N ALA A 106 -11.65 -13.69 1.28
CA ALA A 106 -12.49 -13.94 0.09
C ALA A 106 -13.89 -14.58 0.36
N ALA A 107 -14.32 -14.71 1.62
CA ALA A 107 -15.53 -15.46 1.99
C ALA A 107 -16.84 -14.63 1.97
N SER A 108 -16.82 -13.30 1.82
CA SER A 108 -18.03 -12.46 1.96
C SER A 108 -18.52 -11.89 0.61
N ARG A 109 -19.18 -12.71 -0.21
CA ARG A 109 -19.60 -12.34 -1.59
C ARG A 109 -20.99 -11.71 -1.75
N GLN A 110 -21.77 -11.48 -0.70
CA GLN A 110 -23.23 -11.26 -0.86
C GLN A 110 -23.74 -9.81 -0.96
N HIS A 111 -22.91 -8.76 -0.82
CA HIS A 111 -23.40 -7.36 -0.83
C HIS A 111 -22.71 -6.38 -1.81
N ILE A 112 -21.87 -6.86 -2.74
CA ILE A 112 -20.85 -6.01 -3.39
C ILE A 112 -21.31 -5.30 -4.69
N LYS A 113 -22.41 -5.71 -5.33
CA LYS A 113 -22.76 -5.22 -6.69
C LYS A 113 -23.14 -3.74 -6.79
N ALA A 114 -23.51 -3.07 -5.69
CA ALA A 114 -24.08 -1.72 -5.74
C ALA A 114 -23.06 -0.57 -5.78
N TRP A 115 -21.80 -0.81 -5.40
CA TRP A 115 -20.81 0.27 -5.20
C TRP A 115 -19.58 0.19 -6.13
N GLU A 116 -19.57 -0.79 -7.03
CA GLU A 116 -18.52 -0.95 -8.05
C GLU A 116 -18.34 0.33 -8.88
N ALA A 117 -19.45 0.92 -9.33
CA ALA A 117 -19.42 2.13 -10.16
C ALA A 117 -18.87 3.34 -9.40
N GLU A 118 -19.16 3.43 -8.10
CA GLU A 118 -18.76 4.53 -7.23
C GLU A 118 -17.26 4.43 -6.87
N ALA A 119 -16.79 3.22 -6.54
CA ALA A 119 -15.38 2.95 -6.24
C ALA A 119 -14.46 2.89 -7.47
N ARG A 120 -15.01 2.77 -8.69
CA ARG A 120 -14.20 2.65 -9.91
C ARG A 120 -13.26 3.82 -10.16
N LEU A 121 -13.74 5.05 -10.00
CA LEU A 121 -12.92 6.23 -10.24
C LEU A 121 -11.72 6.33 -9.28
N PRO A 122 -11.91 6.27 -7.93
CA PRO A 122 -10.78 6.33 -7.02
C PRO A 122 -9.84 5.14 -7.19
N HIS A 123 -10.37 3.95 -7.44
CA HIS A 123 -9.57 2.76 -7.74
C HIS A 123 -8.68 2.95 -8.96
N ASN A 124 -9.23 3.44 -10.07
CA ASN A 124 -8.44 3.66 -11.29
C ASN A 124 -7.36 4.74 -11.10
N ARG A 125 -7.64 5.79 -10.32
CA ARG A 125 -6.64 6.82 -9.98
C ARG A 125 -5.51 6.26 -9.12
N ALA A 126 -5.85 5.46 -8.10
CA ALA A 126 -4.88 4.80 -7.26
C ALA A 126 -3.99 3.85 -8.06
N VAL A 127 -4.57 3.01 -8.91
CA VAL A 127 -3.81 2.09 -9.77
C VAL A 127 -2.93 2.83 -10.77
N TRP A 128 -3.40 3.96 -11.31
CA TRP A 128 -2.59 4.83 -12.16
C TRP A 128 -1.34 5.35 -11.42
N TYR A 129 -1.52 5.88 -10.22
CA TYR A 129 -0.42 6.34 -9.36
C TYR A 129 0.57 5.21 -9.06
N LEU A 130 0.07 4.04 -8.65
CA LEU A 130 0.90 2.89 -8.30
C LEU A 130 1.75 2.41 -9.47
N ARG A 131 1.26 2.49 -10.72
CA ARG A 131 2.08 2.16 -11.90
C ARG A 131 3.35 3.00 -11.98
N GLU A 132 3.20 4.30 -11.84
CA GLU A 132 4.33 5.23 -11.90
C GLU A 132 5.27 5.04 -10.71
N ALA A 133 4.73 4.95 -9.51
CA ALA A 133 5.55 4.82 -8.30
C ALA A 133 6.35 3.50 -8.28
N TYR A 134 5.75 2.37 -8.67
CA TYR A 134 6.49 1.10 -8.79
C TYR A 134 7.49 1.10 -9.96
N TRP A 135 7.21 1.82 -11.05
CA TRP A 135 8.20 2.03 -12.10
C TRP A 135 9.44 2.75 -11.55
N GLN A 136 9.25 3.91 -10.91
CA GLN A 136 10.34 4.69 -10.32
C GLN A 136 11.13 3.89 -9.26
N LEU A 137 10.41 3.14 -8.41
CA LEU A 137 11.04 2.24 -7.45
C LEU A 137 11.94 1.20 -8.14
N SER A 138 11.47 0.63 -9.26
CA SER A 138 12.24 -0.37 -10.00
C SER A 138 13.44 0.21 -10.75
N GLU A 139 13.39 1.47 -11.20
CA GLU A 139 14.58 2.16 -11.76
C GLU A 139 15.67 2.32 -10.71
N ARG A 140 15.29 2.62 -9.46
CA ARG A 140 16.23 2.80 -8.34
C ARG A 140 16.78 1.47 -7.81
N THR A 141 15.95 0.45 -7.72
CA THR A 141 16.32 -0.83 -7.06
C THR A 141 16.82 -1.90 -8.02
N GLN A 142 16.45 -1.81 -9.30
CA GLN A 142 16.82 -2.78 -10.33
C GLN A 142 17.23 -2.02 -11.61
N PRO A 143 18.36 -1.29 -11.60
CA PRO A 143 18.78 -0.45 -12.72
C PRO A 143 19.10 -1.27 -13.98
N ASP A 144 19.56 -2.52 -13.81
CA ASP A 144 19.96 -3.40 -14.91
C ASP A 144 18.78 -4.02 -15.68
N LEU A 145 17.55 -3.88 -15.17
CA LEU A 145 16.36 -4.34 -15.87
C LEU A 145 16.10 -3.50 -17.11
N SER A 146 15.89 -4.17 -18.24
CA SER A 146 15.43 -3.49 -19.45
C SER A 146 14.03 -2.91 -19.23
N ALA A 147 13.71 -1.84 -19.99
CA ALA A 147 12.40 -1.20 -19.93
C ALA A 147 11.25 -2.19 -20.24
N ALA A 148 11.47 -3.15 -21.14
CA ALA A 148 10.48 -4.14 -21.52
C ALA A 148 10.20 -5.13 -20.37
N GLU A 149 11.26 -5.68 -19.76
CA GLU A 149 11.11 -6.61 -18.63
C GLU A 149 10.50 -5.92 -17.40
N ARG A 150 10.89 -4.65 -17.14
CA ARG A 150 10.30 -3.82 -16.08
C ARG A 150 8.80 -3.64 -16.30
N LEU A 151 8.38 -3.32 -17.52
CA LEU A 151 6.98 -3.16 -17.88
C LEU A 151 6.19 -4.47 -17.72
N ASP A 152 6.74 -5.60 -18.14
CA ASP A 152 6.08 -6.90 -18.01
C ASP A 152 5.93 -7.33 -16.54
N ARG A 153 6.95 -7.10 -15.71
CA ARG A 153 6.85 -7.31 -14.26
C ARG A 153 5.80 -6.41 -13.61
N LEU A 154 5.77 -5.13 -13.97
CA LEU A 154 4.78 -4.17 -13.46
C LEU A 154 3.35 -4.55 -13.87
N ARG A 155 3.16 -4.99 -15.12
CA ARG A 155 1.87 -5.50 -15.60
C ARG A 155 1.42 -6.72 -14.81
N SER A 156 2.33 -7.66 -14.56
CA SER A 156 2.05 -8.86 -13.77
C SER A 156 1.65 -8.50 -12.33
N LEU A 157 2.41 -7.61 -11.69
CA LEU A 157 2.13 -7.10 -10.34
C LEU A 157 0.74 -6.48 -10.22
N LEU A 158 0.37 -5.63 -11.18
CA LEU A 158 -0.87 -4.86 -11.14
C LEU A 158 -2.03 -5.54 -11.86
N ALA A 159 -1.83 -6.71 -12.48
CA ALA A 159 -2.87 -7.42 -13.22
C ALA A 159 -4.15 -7.63 -12.38
N PRO A 160 -4.09 -8.07 -11.11
CA PRO A 160 -5.30 -8.28 -10.34
C PRO A 160 -6.00 -6.96 -9.97
N ALA A 161 -5.26 -5.85 -9.85
CA ALA A 161 -5.81 -4.52 -9.59
C ALA A 161 -6.44 -3.85 -10.83
N ASN A 162 -6.01 -4.25 -12.04
CA ASN A 162 -6.38 -3.64 -13.32
C ASN A 162 -7.68 -4.15 -13.95
N ALA A 163 -8.29 -5.20 -13.43
CA ALA A 163 -9.46 -5.76 -14.08
C ALA A 163 -10.69 -4.84 -13.98
N THR A 164 -11.68 -5.07 -14.85
CA THR A 164 -12.75 -4.10 -15.15
C THR A 164 -13.70 -3.83 -13.97
N THR A 165 -13.85 -4.80 -13.07
CA THR A 165 -14.82 -4.77 -11.96
C THR A 165 -14.16 -4.46 -10.62
N VAL A 166 -14.49 -3.34 -9.96
CA VAL A 166 -13.95 -3.08 -8.61
C VAL A 166 -14.66 -3.95 -7.58
N SER A 167 -13.91 -4.83 -6.93
CA SER A 167 -14.37 -5.66 -5.83
C SER A 167 -13.62 -5.33 -4.54
N SER A 168 -14.18 -5.76 -3.42
CA SER A 168 -13.58 -5.67 -2.09
C SER A 168 -12.13 -6.15 -2.05
N GLU A 169 -11.87 -7.32 -2.66
CA GLU A 169 -10.53 -7.92 -2.71
C GLU A 169 -9.54 -7.03 -3.46
N ARG A 170 -9.99 -6.29 -4.47
CA ARG A 170 -9.13 -5.36 -5.22
C ARG A 170 -8.86 -4.09 -4.46
N ILE A 171 -9.83 -3.61 -3.69
CA ILE A 171 -9.62 -2.45 -2.82
C ILE A 171 -8.59 -2.78 -1.75
N VAL A 172 -8.73 -3.97 -1.15
CA VAL A 172 -7.73 -4.51 -0.21
C VAL A 172 -6.36 -4.60 -0.88
N LEU A 173 -6.28 -5.21 -2.07
CA LEU A 173 -5.01 -5.33 -2.80
C LEU A 173 -4.37 -3.98 -3.10
N VAL A 174 -5.14 -2.98 -3.52
CA VAL A 174 -4.62 -1.62 -3.79
C VAL A 174 -4.12 -0.97 -2.50
N GLY A 175 -4.85 -1.10 -1.39
CA GLY A 175 -4.39 -0.65 -0.09
C GLY A 175 -3.07 -1.30 0.32
N GLN A 176 -2.95 -2.62 0.12
CA GLN A 176 -1.73 -3.37 0.40
C GLN A 176 -0.54 -2.96 -0.48
N LEU A 177 -0.76 -2.64 -1.75
CA LEU A 177 0.27 -2.11 -2.63
C LEU A 177 0.79 -0.74 -2.15
N PHE A 178 -0.09 0.14 -1.67
CA PHE A 178 0.34 1.38 -1.02
C PHE A 178 1.15 1.11 0.26
N GLN A 179 0.67 0.23 1.13
CA GLN A 179 1.35 -0.13 2.37
C GLN A 179 2.76 -0.67 2.10
N LEU A 180 2.91 -1.57 1.12
CA LEU A 180 4.22 -2.12 0.72
C LEU A 180 5.15 -1.04 0.17
N LEU A 181 4.64 -0.15 -0.67
CA LEU A 181 5.42 0.95 -1.22
C LEU A 181 5.89 1.91 -0.12
N LEU A 182 5.00 2.27 0.82
CA LEU A 182 5.33 3.09 1.98
C LEU A 182 6.39 2.42 2.88
N LEU A 183 6.26 1.12 3.16
CA LEU A 183 7.25 0.38 3.93
C LEU A 183 8.65 0.50 3.29
N ILE A 184 8.74 0.25 1.98
CA ILE A 184 10.00 0.33 1.24
C ILE A 184 10.58 1.75 1.25
N GLN A 185 9.74 2.77 1.07
CA GLN A 185 10.16 4.16 1.02
C GLN A 185 10.54 4.73 2.40
N ILE A 186 9.92 4.26 3.48
CA ILE A 186 10.15 4.76 4.85
C ILE A 186 11.34 4.08 5.51
N THR A 187 11.64 2.83 5.16
CA THR A 187 12.75 2.05 5.75
C THR A 187 14.06 2.86 5.86
N PRO A 188 14.51 3.62 4.84
CA PRO A 188 15.73 4.44 4.94
C PRO A 188 15.69 5.57 5.98
N PHE A 189 14.52 5.97 6.46
CA PHE A 189 14.33 6.99 7.50
C PHE A 189 14.19 6.38 8.91
N LEU A 190 14.07 5.06 9.01
CA LEU A 190 14.03 4.37 10.29
C LEU A 190 15.45 4.29 10.88
N PRO A 191 15.59 4.38 12.20
CA PRO A 191 16.87 4.16 12.86
C PRO A 191 17.34 2.74 12.58
N ALA A 192 18.64 2.54 12.40
CA ALA A 192 19.19 1.20 12.30
C ALA A 192 18.80 0.41 13.56
N SER A 193 18.23 -0.78 13.37
CA SER A 193 17.94 -1.72 14.44
C SER A 193 19.24 -2.00 15.19
N HIS A 194 19.36 -1.53 16.43
CA HIS A 194 20.43 -1.98 17.32
C HIS A 194 20.11 -3.42 17.74
N ASP A 195 20.93 -4.36 17.28
CA ASP A 195 21.03 -5.73 17.81
C ASP A 195 21.32 -5.72 19.32
#